data_AF-A0A3N0YL69-F1
#
_entry.id   AF-A0A3N0YL69-F1
#
_cell.length_a   1.000
_cell.length_b   1.000
_cell.length_c   1.000
_cell.angle_alpha   90.00
_cell.angle_beta   90.00
_cell.angle_gamma   90.00
#
_symmetry.space_group_name_H-M   'P 1'
#
loop_
_entity.id
_entity.type
_entity.pdbx_description
1 polymer ?
#
loop_
_entity_poly.entity_id
_entity_poly.type
_entity_poly.pdbx_seq_one_letter_code
_entity_poly.pdbx_strand_id
1 'polypeptide(L)'
;MICQENTIHYGSWAFVVGGLLYLLRQMTTHTPYGRYVDTKSPGIMVPASAGWFIQEFPSFLVPVLLFLTTESLPGIGRHLLLWTFCLHYFQRTFVYSLLTKGRPSPLHIVVSAVIFCCVNGFLQGHYMLHCTQYHTEWHRDTRFITGVLMFFSGMAINIHSDYILRNLRKPGEVSYKIPRGGMFELVSGANFFGEIIEWCGYAVASWSFPAFSFALFTICSIGPRAYHHHSTFALDLPFCAHRTLHRLLQEPCAKMDTSKRTTGNPKPVLPKPALVSHLLLVSIHQKWPKEGTVVNWRQGHGRPRLIDARGERRLARVVRSNRRATVAQTAQEVNAGSDRKV
;
A
#
# COMPACT_ATOMS: atom_id res chain seq x y z
N MET A 1 -20.80 -27.35 14.75
CA MET A 1 -21.66 -26.14 14.87
C MET A 1 -22.48 -25.96 13.59
N ILE A 2 -23.72 -25.48 13.70
CA ILE A 2 -24.61 -25.16 12.57
C ILE A 2 -24.21 -23.79 12.00
N CYS A 3 -24.40 -23.56 10.69
CA CYS A 3 -24.08 -22.27 10.07
C CYS A 3 -24.89 -21.11 10.69
N GLN A 4 -24.19 -20.12 11.24
CA GLN A 4 -24.74 -18.86 11.74
C GLN A 4 -24.82 -17.78 10.64
N GLU A 5 -25.72 -17.97 9.66
CA GLU A 5 -25.82 -17.08 8.49
C GLU A 5 -26.02 -15.61 8.85
N ASN A 6 -26.93 -15.31 9.79
CA ASN A 6 -27.22 -13.95 10.23
C ASN A 6 -25.98 -13.26 10.78
N THR A 7 -25.21 -13.95 11.64
CA THR A 7 -23.97 -13.41 12.22
C THR A 7 -22.95 -13.09 11.14
N ILE A 8 -22.76 -14.00 10.17
CA ILE A 8 -21.85 -13.76 9.06
C ILE A 8 -22.31 -12.58 8.20
N HIS A 9 -23.60 -12.51 7.88
CA HIS A 9 -24.16 -11.48 7.02
C HIS A 9 -24.05 -10.09 7.66
N TYR A 10 -24.47 -9.93 8.92
CA TYR A 10 -24.34 -8.66 9.64
C TYR A 10 -22.87 -8.27 9.88
N GLY A 11 -22.01 -9.22 10.21
CA GLY A 11 -20.58 -8.98 10.37
C GLY A 11 -19.92 -8.52 9.06
N SER A 12 -20.30 -9.12 7.94
CA SER A 12 -19.81 -8.72 6.61
C SER A 12 -20.28 -7.31 6.23
N TRP A 13 -21.54 -6.96 6.50
CA TRP A 13 -22.02 -5.58 6.31
C TRP A 13 -21.31 -4.58 7.22
N ALA A 14 -21.02 -4.95 8.47
CA ALA A 14 -20.24 -4.11 9.37
C ALA A 14 -18.83 -3.84 8.82
N PHE A 15 -18.20 -4.81 8.14
CA PHE A 15 -16.92 -4.61 7.45
C PHE A 15 -17.05 -3.65 6.27
N VAL A 16 -18.10 -3.79 5.45
CA VAL A 16 -18.36 -2.88 4.32
C VAL A 16 -18.56 -1.44 4.82
N VAL A 17 -19.50 -1.24 5.74
CA VAL A 17 -19.83 0.09 6.29
C VAL A 17 -18.64 0.65 7.06
N GLY A 18 -18.01 -0.14 7.91
CA GLY A 18 -16.82 0.24 8.67
C GLY A 18 -15.66 0.65 7.77
N GLY A 19 -15.42 -0.08 6.69
CA GLY A 19 -14.40 0.24 5.69
C GLY A 19 -14.67 1.58 5.01
N LEU A 20 -15.90 1.82 4.56
CA LEU A 20 -16.29 3.09 3.92
C LEU A 20 -16.18 4.28 4.88
N LEU A 21 -16.65 4.13 6.13
CA LEU A 21 -16.50 5.16 7.16
C LEU A 21 -15.03 5.44 7.47
N TYR A 22 -14.20 4.39 7.53
CA TYR A 22 -12.77 4.51 7.75
C TYR A 22 -12.07 5.21 6.60
N LEU A 23 -12.44 4.92 5.35
CA LEU A 23 -11.99 5.63 4.16
C LEU A 23 -12.30 7.13 4.25
N LEU A 24 -13.56 7.49 4.54
CA LEU A 24 -13.97 8.89 4.69
C LEU A 24 -13.18 9.61 5.80
N ARG A 25 -12.97 8.94 6.94
CA ARG A 25 -12.13 9.46 8.02
C ARG A 25 -10.68 9.61 7.59
N GLN A 26 -10.11 8.64 6.86
CA GLN A 26 -8.72 8.70 6.43
C GLN A 26 -8.46 9.80 5.41
N MET A 27 -9.44 10.15 4.57
CA MET A 27 -9.33 11.28 3.64
C MET A 27 -9.13 12.63 4.35
N THR A 28 -9.50 12.72 5.63
CA THR A 28 -9.38 13.95 6.43
C THR A 28 -8.29 13.87 7.51
N THR A 29 -8.03 12.68 8.05
CA THR A 29 -7.13 12.47 9.20
C THR A 29 -6.24 11.24 9.02
N HIS A 30 -4.95 11.35 9.36
CA HIS A 30 -4.03 10.22 9.28
C HIS A 30 -4.18 9.28 10.48
N THR A 31 -4.16 7.96 10.26
CA THR A 31 -4.08 6.99 11.35
C THR A 31 -2.72 7.11 12.05
N PRO A 32 -2.68 7.32 13.38
CA PRO A 32 -1.44 7.61 14.10
C PRO A 32 -0.62 6.34 14.37
N TYR A 33 -0.16 5.69 13.31
CA TYR A 33 0.71 4.52 13.37
C TYR A 33 1.87 4.57 12.35
N GLY A 34 3.00 3.92 12.67
CA GLY A 34 4.22 3.91 11.86
C GLY A 34 4.83 5.30 11.65
N ARG A 35 4.68 5.86 10.44
CA ARG A 35 5.20 7.19 10.06
C ARG A 35 4.47 8.33 10.75
N TYR A 36 3.21 8.15 11.08
CA TYR A 36 2.31 9.20 11.58
C TYR A 36 2.12 9.16 13.10
N VAL A 37 2.91 8.36 13.83
CA VAL A 37 2.92 8.37 15.30
C VAL A 37 3.58 9.64 15.79
N ASP A 38 2.85 10.44 16.57
CA ASP A 38 3.47 11.44 17.42
C ASP A 38 4.04 10.75 18.67
N THR A 39 5.35 10.55 18.69
CA THR A 39 6.07 9.92 19.81
C THR A 39 6.04 10.77 21.09
N LYS A 40 5.50 12.00 21.04
CA LYS A 40 5.34 12.88 22.20
C LYS A 40 3.94 12.80 22.82
N SER A 41 3.01 12.06 22.23
CA SER A 41 1.65 11.93 22.76
C SER A 41 1.63 11.01 24.00
N PRO A 42 0.91 11.38 25.08
CA PRO A 42 0.82 10.55 26.27
C PRO A 42 0.01 9.29 25.97
N GLY A 43 0.67 8.14 25.90
CA GLY A 43 0.01 6.86 25.66
C GLY A 43 0.96 5.68 25.82
N ILE A 44 0.42 4.53 26.21
CA ILE A 44 1.18 3.28 26.33
C ILE A 44 1.59 2.84 24.92
N MET A 45 2.89 2.67 24.70
CA MET A 45 3.48 2.23 23.44
C MET A 45 3.95 0.78 23.58
N VAL A 46 3.58 -0.06 22.61
CA VAL A 46 3.99 -1.47 22.54
C VAL A 46 5.14 -1.59 21.54
N PRO A 47 6.22 -2.35 21.83
CA PRO A 47 7.27 -2.61 20.85
C PRO A 47 6.69 -3.14 19.54
N ALA A 48 7.18 -2.66 18.40
CA ALA A 48 6.57 -2.94 17.09
C ALA A 48 6.38 -4.44 16.83
N SER A 49 7.41 -5.24 17.13
CA SER A 49 7.36 -6.70 16.95
C SER A 49 6.26 -7.36 17.78
N ALA A 50 6.18 -7.03 19.07
CA ALA A 50 5.13 -7.55 19.96
C ALA A 50 3.74 -7.05 19.54
N GLY A 51 3.60 -5.77 19.18
CA GLY A 51 2.33 -5.20 18.75
C GLY A 51 1.79 -5.88 17.49
N TRP A 52 2.63 -6.05 16.46
CA TRP A 52 2.26 -6.79 15.25
C TRP A 52 2.00 -8.28 15.51
N PHE A 53 2.75 -8.92 16.42
CA PHE A 53 2.49 -10.32 16.77
C PHE A 53 1.11 -10.48 17.41
N ILE A 54 0.84 -9.70 18.46
CA ILE A 54 -0.40 -9.76 19.24
C ILE A 54 -1.62 -9.43 18.38
N GLN A 55 -1.53 -8.41 17.52
CA GLN A 55 -2.67 -7.99 16.73
C GLN A 55 -3.04 -8.98 15.61
N GLU A 56 -2.06 -9.62 14.98
CA GLU A 56 -2.31 -10.51 13.82
C GLU A 56 -2.61 -11.96 14.25
N PHE A 57 -2.09 -12.38 15.41
CA PHE A 57 -2.22 -13.76 15.91
C PHE A 57 -3.66 -14.30 15.96
N PRO A 58 -4.69 -13.53 16.37
CA PRO A 58 -6.06 -14.03 16.39
C PRO A 58 -6.59 -14.46 15.02
N SER A 59 -6.21 -13.79 13.94
CA SER A 59 -6.65 -14.17 12.59
C SER A 59 -5.99 -15.47 12.09
N PHE A 60 -4.87 -15.91 12.69
CA PHE A 60 -4.34 -17.26 12.50
C PHE A 60 -5.00 -18.26 13.45
N LEU A 61 -5.05 -17.94 14.74
CA LEU A 61 -5.47 -18.87 15.78
C LEU A 61 -6.95 -19.23 15.68
N VAL A 62 -7.84 -18.26 15.47
CA VAL A 62 -9.30 -18.51 15.47
C VAL A 62 -9.71 -19.51 14.37
N PRO A 63 -9.32 -19.33 13.08
CA PRO A 63 -9.64 -20.33 12.05
C PRO A 63 -9.06 -21.72 12.34
N VAL A 64 -7.84 -21.80 12.89
CA VAL A 64 -7.20 -23.08 13.24
C VAL A 64 -7.97 -23.78 14.36
N LEU A 65 -8.35 -23.06 15.42
CA LEU A 65 -9.16 -23.62 16.50
C LEU A 65 -10.53 -24.08 16.00
N LEU A 66 -11.18 -23.30 15.13
CA LEU A 66 -12.45 -23.69 14.52
C LEU A 66 -12.29 -24.97 13.69
N PHE A 67 -11.21 -25.11 12.93
CA PHE A 67 -10.91 -26.31 12.16
C PHE A 67 -10.70 -27.54 13.04
N LEU A 68 -9.94 -27.42 14.14
CA LEU A 68 -9.65 -28.53 15.05
C LEU A 68 -10.85 -28.97 15.90
N THR A 69 -11.80 -28.07 16.16
CA THR A 69 -12.96 -28.33 17.04
C THR A 69 -14.23 -28.69 16.27
N THR A 70 -14.17 -28.70 14.93
CA THR A 70 -15.32 -28.93 14.07
C THR A 70 -15.13 -30.21 13.26
N GLU A 71 -16.14 -31.07 13.26
CA GLU A 71 -16.30 -32.08 12.20
C GLU A 71 -16.63 -31.35 10.89
N SER A 72 -15.59 -31.05 10.11
CA SER A 72 -15.77 -30.37 8.85
C SER A 72 -16.39 -31.32 7.84
N LEU A 73 -17.39 -30.84 7.11
CA LEU A 73 -17.87 -31.55 5.91
C LEU A 73 -16.66 -31.83 4.97
N PRO A 74 -16.69 -32.88 4.15
CA PRO A 74 -15.61 -33.18 3.20
C PRO A 74 -15.59 -32.18 2.04
N GLY A 75 -14.44 -31.59 1.69
CA GLY A 75 -14.36 -30.71 0.52
C GLY A 75 -12.99 -30.08 0.32
N ILE A 76 -12.26 -30.49 -0.71
CA ILE A 76 -10.88 -30.03 -0.94
C ILE A 76 -10.79 -28.50 -1.13
N GLY A 77 -11.74 -27.89 -1.85
CA GLY A 77 -11.73 -26.46 -2.16
C GLY A 77 -11.77 -25.57 -0.91
N ARG A 78 -12.64 -25.87 0.07
CA ARG A 78 -12.73 -25.09 1.31
C ARG A 78 -11.48 -25.21 2.18
N HIS A 79 -10.87 -26.40 2.24
CA HIS A 79 -9.66 -26.60 3.04
C HIS A 79 -8.49 -25.87 2.41
N LEU A 80 -8.37 -25.91 1.08
CA LEU A 80 -7.36 -25.12 0.37
C LEU A 80 -7.52 -23.62 0.67
N LEU A 81 -8.74 -23.09 0.60
CA LEU A 81 -8.99 -21.67 0.90
C LEU A 81 -8.70 -21.33 2.37
N LEU A 82 -9.16 -22.15 3.32
CA LEU A 82 -8.86 -21.97 4.74
C LEU A 82 -7.35 -21.96 4.99
N TRP A 83 -6.61 -22.90 4.40
CA TRP A 83 -5.17 -22.96 4.52
C TRP A 83 -4.46 -21.80 3.83
N THR A 84 -4.97 -21.27 2.71
CA THR A 84 -4.41 -20.04 2.11
C THR A 84 -4.57 -18.83 3.03
N PHE A 85 -5.72 -18.70 3.70
CA PHE A 85 -5.93 -17.65 4.70
C PHE A 85 -4.96 -17.80 5.88
N CYS A 86 -4.86 -19.02 6.43
CA CYS A 86 -3.92 -19.33 7.51
C CYS A 86 -2.46 -19.12 7.10
N LEU A 87 -2.09 -19.41 5.84
CA LEU A 87 -0.73 -19.21 5.33
C LEU A 87 -0.33 -17.73 5.32
N HIS A 88 -1.23 -16.85 4.87
CA HIS A 88 -1.02 -15.40 4.96
C HIS A 88 -0.75 -14.99 6.39
N TYR A 89 -1.66 -15.32 7.31
CA TYR A 89 -1.54 -14.90 8.70
C TYR A 89 -0.39 -15.58 9.43
N PHE A 90 0.00 -16.80 9.04
CA PHE A 90 1.22 -17.41 9.54
C PHE A 90 2.45 -16.59 9.15
N GLN A 91 2.55 -16.20 7.89
CA GLN A 91 3.63 -15.32 7.43
C GLN A 91 3.59 -13.99 8.19
N ARG A 92 2.40 -13.38 8.32
CA ARG A 92 2.26 -12.06 8.93
C ARG A 92 2.61 -12.08 10.42
N THR A 93 2.11 -13.06 11.17
CA THR A 93 2.32 -13.20 12.62
C THR A 93 3.71 -13.73 12.97
N PHE A 94 4.16 -14.84 12.38
CA PHE A 94 5.39 -15.51 12.83
C PHE A 94 6.63 -15.07 12.06
N VAL A 95 6.49 -14.58 10.82
CA VAL A 95 7.64 -14.15 10.02
C VAL A 95 7.78 -12.63 10.02
N TYR A 96 6.74 -11.90 9.60
CA TYR A 96 6.82 -10.45 9.48
C TYR A 96 6.91 -9.78 10.86
N SER A 97 6.06 -10.13 11.82
CA SER A 97 6.07 -9.49 13.15
C SER A 97 7.38 -9.72 13.89
N LEU A 98 8.00 -10.90 13.79
CA LEU A 98 9.29 -11.17 14.43
C LEU A 98 10.47 -10.42 13.77
N LEU A 99 10.34 -10.09 12.49
CA LEU A 99 11.41 -9.45 11.71
C LEU A 99 11.19 -7.94 11.48
N THR A 100 10.08 -7.39 11.99
CA THR A 100 9.73 -5.98 11.77
C THR A 100 10.64 -5.04 12.57
N LYS A 101 11.17 -4.02 11.89
CA LYS A 101 12.01 -2.95 12.47
C LYS A 101 11.21 -1.64 12.58
N GLY A 102 9.94 -1.75 12.98
CA GLY A 102 8.99 -0.65 13.11
C GLY A 102 9.23 0.25 14.32
N ARG A 103 8.58 1.43 14.33
CA ARG A 103 8.44 2.22 15.56
C ARG A 103 7.40 1.57 16.48
N PRO A 104 7.47 1.77 17.80
CA PRO A 104 6.45 1.32 18.73
C PRO A 104 5.03 1.77 18.33
N SER A 105 4.05 0.90 18.59
CA SER A 105 2.64 1.08 18.25
C SER A 105 1.85 1.56 19.47
N PRO A 106 0.94 2.53 19.34
CA PRO A 106 0.04 2.88 20.43
C PRO A 106 -0.87 1.69 20.81
N LEU A 107 -1.02 1.42 22.11
CA LEU A 107 -1.77 0.28 22.62
C LEU A 107 -3.23 0.23 22.13
N HIS A 108 -3.92 1.37 22.07
CA HIS A 108 -5.32 1.42 21.61
C HIS A 108 -5.49 0.93 20.16
N ILE A 109 -4.48 1.17 19.30
CA ILE A 109 -4.47 0.67 17.92
C ILE A 109 -4.29 -0.84 17.91
N VAL A 110 -3.36 -1.36 18.73
CA VAL A 110 -3.13 -2.80 18.85
C VAL A 110 -4.39 -3.50 19.34
N VAL A 111 -5.07 -2.97 20.35
CA VAL A 111 -6.33 -3.53 20.88
C VAL A 111 -7.44 -3.52 19.82
N SER A 112 -7.61 -2.40 19.10
CA SER A 112 -8.59 -2.33 18.00
C SER A 112 -8.28 -3.33 16.89
N ALA A 113 -7.00 -3.52 16.56
CA ALA A 113 -6.56 -4.48 15.55
C ALA A 113 -6.77 -5.94 16.03
N VAL A 114 -6.53 -6.26 17.30
CA VAL A 114 -6.86 -7.58 17.88
C VAL A 114 -8.34 -7.88 17.71
N ILE A 115 -9.22 -6.94 18.07
CA ILE A 115 -10.68 -7.12 17.93
C ILE A 115 -11.05 -7.36 16.46
N PHE A 116 -10.52 -6.54 15.56
CA PHE A 116 -10.73 -6.71 14.12
C PHE A 116 -10.27 -8.09 13.63
N CYS A 117 -9.08 -8.53 14.02
CA CYS A 117 -8.51 -9.82 13.63
C CYS A 117 -9.26 -11.01 14.22
N CYS A 118 -9.80 -10.89 15.43
CA CYS A 118 -10.70 -11.89 16.01
C CYS A 118 -11.97 -12.04 15.18
N VAL A 119 -12.64 -10.93 14.89
CA VAL A 119 -13.89 -10.93 14.11
C VAL A 119 -13.64 -11.41 12.69
N ASN A 120 -12.58 -10.93 12.02
CA ASN A 120 -12.23 -11.38 10.67
C ASN A 120 -11.91 -12.88 10.63
N GLY A 121 -11.04 -13.34 11.54
CA GLY A 121 -10.69 -14.76 11.64
C GLY A 121 -11.93 -15.65 11.86
N PHE A 122 -12.85 -15.21 12.74
CA PHE A 122 -14.12 -15.88 12.94
C PHE A 122 -14.98 -15.88 11.68
N LEU A 123 -15.22 -14.72 11.05
CA LEU A 123 -16.06 -14.60 9.85
C LEU A 123 -15.56 -15.49 8.71
N GLN A 124 -14.27 -15.45 8.40
CA GLN A 124 -13.69 -16.24 7.31
C GLN A 124 -13.65 -17.73 7.66
N GLY A 125 -13.16 -18.09 8.85
CA GLY A 125 -13.03 -19.47 9.29
C GLY A 125 -14.39 -20.16 9.44
N HIS A 126 -15.33 -19.53 10.13
CA HIS A 126 -16.67 -20.06 10.35
C HIS A 126 -17.42 -20.21 9.03
N TYR A 127 -17.36 -19.22 8.14
CA TYR A 127 -18.01 -19.32 6.83
C TYR A 127 -17.45 -20.48 6.00
N MET A 128 -16.12 -20.64 5.97
CA MET A 128 -15.44 -21.68 5.19
C MET A 128 -15.70 -23.09 5.72
N LEU A 129 -15.88 -23.24 7.03
CA LEU A 129 -16.09 -24.54 7.67
C LEU A 129 -17.57 -24.96 7.72
N HIS A 130 -18.49 -24.02 7.97
CA HIS A 130 -19.88 -24.34 8.28
C HIS A 130 -20.91 -23.87 7.24
N CYS A 131 -20.64 -22.78 6.52
CA CYS A 131 -21.66 -22.11 5.71
C CYS A 131 -21.49 -22.30 4.20
N THR A 132 -20.26 -22.49 3.73
CA THR A 132 -20.02 -22.70 2.31
C THR A 132 -20.25 -24.15 1.90
N GLN A 133 -20.91 -24.33 0.76
CA GLN A 133 -21.06 -25.61 0.08
C GLN A 133 -20.47 -25.47 -1.32
N TYR A 134 -19.23 -25.91 -1.48
CA TYR A 134 -18.60 -26.01 -2.78
C TYR A 134 -18.87 -27.37 -3.41
N HIS A 135 -19.01 -27.39 -4.74
CA HIS A 135 -19.00 -28.64 -5.49
C HIS A 135 -17.61 -29.30 -5.42
N THR A 136 -17.55 -30.62 -5.58
CA THR A 136 -16.30 -31.41 -5.45
C THR A 136 -15.16 -30.90 -6.34
N GLU A 137 -15.51 -30.44 -7.54
CA GLU A 137 -14.58 -29.91 -8.55
C GLU A 137 -14.26 -28.42 -8.39
N TRP A 138 -14.61 -27.77 -7.27
CA TRP A 138 -14.37 -26.32 -7.09
C TRP A 138 -12.90 -25.93 -7.26
N HIS A 139 -11.99 -26.82 -6.89
CA HIS A 139 -10.55 -26.65 -7.07
C HIS A 139 -10.11 -26.53 -8.54
N ARG A 140 -10.96 -26.94 -9.49
CA ARG A 140 -10.77 -26.80 -10.94
C ARG A 140 -11.58 -25.65 -11.54
N ASP A 141 -12.46 -25.02 -10.77
CA ASP A 141 -13.25 -23.89 -11.24
C ASP A 141 -12.33 -22.72 -11.62
N THR A 142 -12.64 -22.05 -12.72
CA THR A 142 -11.86 -20.90 -13.20
C THR A 142 -11.74 -19.81 -12.13
N ARG A 143 -12.79 -19.57 -11.33
CA ARG A 143 -12.78 -18.58 -10.24
C ARG A 143 -11.77 -18.96 -9.16
N PHE A 144 -11.75 -20.24 -8.77
CA PHE A 144 -10.78 -20.74 -7.80
C PHE A 144 -9.35 -20.58 -8.31
N ILE A 145 -9.06 -21.06 -9.52
CA ILE A 145 -7.70 -21.02 -10.09
C ILE A 145 -7.23 -19.58 -10.27
N THR A 146 -8.05 -18.72 -10.88
CA THR A 146 -7.69 -17.31 -11.09
C THR A 146 -7.51 -16.56 -9.78
N GLY A 147 -8.41 -16.77 -8.82
CA GLY A 147 -8.33 -16.14 -7.50
C GLY A 147 -7.11 -16.59 -6.70
N VAL A 148 -6.75 -17.89 -6.73
CA VAL A 148 -5.55 -18.42 -6.07
C VAL A 148 -4.27 -17.90 -6.73
N LEU A 149 -4.23 -17.81 -8.07
CA LEU A 149 -3.08 -17.20 -8.77
C LEU A 149 -2.91 -15.72 -8.41
N MET A 150 -4.02 -14.97 -8.35
CA MET A 150 -4.01 -13.58 -7.86
C MET A 150 -3.51 -13.52 -6.42
N PHE A 151 -4.01 -14.39 -5.54
CA PHE A 151 -3.63 -14.46 -4.13
C PHE A 151 -2.12 -14.61 -3.96
N PHE A 152 -1.53 -15.66 -4.55
CA PHE A 152 -0.09 -15.92 -4.41
C PHE A 152 0.78 -14.85 -5.09
N SER A 153 0.32 -14.28 -6.21
CA SER A 153 1.02 -13.16 -6.85
C SER A 153 1.04 -11.93 -5.93
N GLY A 154 -0.11 -11.59 -5.33
CA GLY A 154 -0.23 -10.51 -4.35
C GLY A 154 0.62 -10.74 -3.11
N MET A 155 0.57 -11.96 -2.55
CA MET A 155 1.38 -12.38 -1.40
C MET A 155 2.88 -12.26 -1.69
N ALA A 156 3.33 -12.71 -2.86
CA ALA A 156 4.73 -12.60 -3.28
C ALA A 156 5.19 -11.15 -3.39
N ILE A 157 4.39 -10.28 -4.04
CA ILE A 157 4.66 -8.84 -4.13
C ILE A 157 4.74 -8.23 -2.73
N ASN A 158 3.81 -8.57 -1.85
CA ASN A 158 3.74 -8.03 -0.50
C ASN A 158 4.98 -8.43 0.32
N ILE A 159 5.30 -9.73 0.39
CA ILE A 159 6.46 -10.24 1.15
C ILE A 159 7.77 -9.67 0.60
N HIS A 160 7.93 -9.63 -0.72
CA HIS A 160 9.11 -9.05 -1.36
C HIS A 160 9.27 -7.56 -1.02
N SER A 161 8.17 -6.82 -1.05
CA SER A 161 8.17 -5.39 -0.74
C SER A 161 8.48 -5.14 0.74
N ASP A 162 7.93 -5.93 1.65
CA ASP A 162 8.24 -5.82 3.09
C ASP A 162 9.68 -6.20 3.40
N TYR A 163 10.24 -7.19 2.69
CA TYR A 163 11.66 -7.54 2.78
C TYR A 163 12.55 -6.34 2.40
N ILE A 164 12.25 -5.66 1.28
CA ILE A 164 12.96 -4.44 0.86
C ILE A 164 12.85 -3.38 1.97
N LEU A 165 11.64 -3.07 2.43
CA LEU A 165 11.40 -2.03 3.45
C LEU A 165 12.16 -2.31 4.76
N ARG A 166 12.22 -3.56 5.21
CA ARG A 166 12.94 -3.98 6.42
C ARG A 166 14.46 -3.84 6.28
N ASN A 167 15.00 -3.99 5.07
CA ASN A 167 16.43 -3.91 4.81
C ASN A 167 16.92 -2.48 4.55
N LEU A 168 16.00 -1.52 4.37
CA LEU A 168 16.35 -0.10 4.34
C LEU A 168 16.86 0.42 5.70
N ARG A 169 16.46 -0.22 6.80
CA ARG A 169 16.80 0.19 8.18
C ARG A 169 17.88 -0.72 8.77
N LYS A 170 18.96 -0.11 9.27
CA LYS A 170 19.88 -0.78 10.18
C LYS A 170 19.16 -1.06 11.52
N PRO A 171 19.54 -2.08 12.29
CA PRO A 171 18.97 -2.32 13.62
C PRO A 171 19.05 -1.04 14.48
N GLY A 172 17.93 -0.61 15.07
CA GLY A 172 17.84 0.63 15.85
C GLY A 172 17.70 1.93 15.04
N GLU A 173 17.83 1.89 13.71
CA GLU A 173 17.71 3.08 12.86
C GLU A 173 16.23 3.40 12.56
N VAL A 174 15.83 4.65 12.81
CA VAL A 174 14.45 5.14 12.61
C VAL A 174 14.31 6.13 11.45
N SER A 175 15.31 6.18 10.56
CA SER A 175 15.32 7.04 9.38
C SER A 175 14.40 6.46 8.28
N TYR A 176 13.81 7.34 7.48
CA TYR A 176 13.05 6.95 6.29
C TYR A 176 13.95 7.10 5.06
N LYS A 177 14.08 6.02 4.29
CA LYS A 177 14.80 5.99 3.01
C LYS A 177 13.81 5.70 1.88
N ILE A 178 14.13 6.13 0.67
CA ILE A 178 13.31 5.86 -0.52
C ILE A 178 13.50 4.38 -0.90
N PRO A 179 12.42 3.57 -0.92
CA PRO A 179 12.51 2.17 -1.32
C PRO A 179 12.85 2.05 -2.80
N ARG A 180 13.69 1.05 -3.13
CA ARG A 180 14.17 0.76 -4.49
C ARG A 180 14.13 -0.75 -4.75
N GLY A 181 13.96 -1.11 -6.01
CA GLY A 181 13.88 -2.50 -6.47
C GLY A 181 12.46 -3.07 -6.48
N GLY A 182 12.26 -4.06 -7.35
CA GLY A 182 10.99 -4.75 -7.50
C GLY A 182 9.83 -3.82 -7.84
N MET A 183 8.68 -4.07 -7.22
CA MET A 183 7.43 -3.35 -7.50
C MET A 183 7.45 -1.88 -7.05
N PHE A 184 8.42 -1.45 -6.23
CA PHE A 184 8.59 -0.05 -5.83
C PHE A 184 9.00 0.87 -7.00
N GLU A 185 9.45 0.31 -8.12
CA GLU A 185 9.73 1.08 -9.34
C GLU A 185 8.45 1.53 -10.06
N LEU A 186 7.33 0.85 -9.82
CA LEU A 186 6.03 1.13 -10.44
C LEU A 186 5.09 1.86 -9.48
N VAL A 187 5.05 1.47 -8.20
CA VAL A 187 4.11 2.01 -7.21
C VAL A 187 4.81 2.32 -5.88
N SER A 188 4.46 3.45 -5.26
CA SER A 188 5.11 3.89 -4.01
C SER A 188 4.77 3.02 -2.79
N GLY A 189 3.59 2.38 -2.80
CA GLY A 189 3.11 1.48 -1.74
C GLY A 189 3.03 0.04 -2.22
N ALA A 190 4.14 -0.51 -2.71
CA ALA A 190 4.17 -1.84 -3.33
C ALA A 190 3.68 -2.97 -2.42
N ASN A 191 3.97 -2.90 -1.11
CA ASN A 191 3.47 -3.87 -0.15
C ASN A 191 1.94 -3.82 0.00
N PHE A 192 1.37 -2.61 0.10
CA PHE A 192 -0.09 -2.43 0.16
C PHE A 192 -0.77 -2.87 -1.14
N PHE A 193 -0.16 -2.61 -2.29
CA PHE A 193 -0.67 -3.07 -3.57
C PHE A 193 -0.72 -4.60 -3.65
N GLY A 194 0.36 -5.28 -3.22
CA GLY A 194 0.38 -6.74 -3.15
C GLY A 194 -0.72 -7.29 -2.25
N GLU A 195 -0.94 -6.69 -1.08
CA GLU A 195 -1.97 -7.11 -0.13
C GLU A 195 -3.40 -6.88 -0.64
N ILE A 196 -3.65 -5.79 -1.38
CA ILE A 196 -4.94 -5.57 -2.06
C ILE A 196 -5.19 -6.68 -3.09
N ILE A 197 -4.22 -6.97 -3.96
CA ILE A 197 -4.34 -8.03 -4.97
C ILE A 197 -4.58 -9.38 -4.28
N GLU A 198 -3.87 -9.63 -3.19
CA GLU A 198 -3.97 -10.85 -2.41
C GLU A 198 -5.42 -11.09 -1.95
N TRP A 199 -6.01 -10.11 -1.26
CA TRP A 199 -7.37 -10.24 -0.73
C TRP A 199 -8.46 -10.17 -1.81
N CYS A 200 -8.25 -9.43 -2.90
CA CYS A 200 -9.12 -9.52 -4.07
C CYS A 200 -9.09 -10.92 -4.68
N GLY A 201 -7.91 -11.54 -4.79
CA GLY A 201 -7.76 -12.93 -5.24
C GLY A 201 -8.48 -13.91 -4.33
N TYR A 202 -8.33 -13.74 -3.01
CA TYR A 202 -9.05 -14.56 -2.03
C TYR A 202 -10.58 -14.46 -2.20
N ALA A 203 -11.12 -13.24 -2.36
CA ALA A 203 -12.55 -13.02 -2.58
C ALA A 203 -13.06 -13.66 -3.88
N VAL A 204 -12.27 -13.62 -4.96
CA VAL A 204 -12.60 -14.30 -6.23
C VAL A 204 -12.56 -15.83 -6.04
N ALA A 205 -11.56 -16.35 -5.34
CA ALA A 205 -11.38 -17.79 -5.14
C ALA A 205 -12.44 -18.40 -4.21
N SER A 206 -12.82 -17.68 -3.16
CA SER A 206 -13.87 -18.10 -2.23
C SER A 206 -15.27 -17.81 -2.74
N TRP A 207 -15.42 -16.84 -3.64
CA TRP A 207 -16.71 -16.37 -4.15
C TRP A 207 -17.72 -16.10 -3.01
N SER A 208 -17.24 -15.51 -1.91
CA SER A 208 -18.01 -15.35 -0.68
C SER A 208 -18.16 -13.90 -0.25
N PHE A 209 -19.34 -13.58 0.30
CA PHE A 209 -19.62 -12.25 0.84
C PHE A 209 -18.67 -11.80 1.97
N PRO A 210 -18.34 -12.64 2.98
CA PRO A 210 -17.36 -12.24 4.00
C PRO A 210 -15.98 -11.94 3.40
N ALA A 211 -15.50 -12.72 2.43
CA ALA A 211 -14.21 -12.45 1.78
C ALA A 211 -14.23 -11.16 0.96
N PHE A 212 -15.31 -10.91 0.21
CA PHE A 212 -15.51 -9.65 -0.50
C PHE A 212 -15.53 -8.45 0.47
N SER A 213 -16.26 -8.56 1.59
CA SER A 213 -16.33 -7.49 2.59
C SER A 213 -14.95 -7.15 3.18
N PHE A 214 -14.12 -8.17 3.40
CA PHE A 214 -12.77 -7.99 3.90
C PHE A 214 -11.83 -7.40 2.84
N ALA A 215 -11.91 -7.85 1.59
CA ALA A 215 -11.15 -7.27 0.49
C ALA A 215 -11.49 -5.78 0.31
N LEU A 216 -12.78 -5.42 0.37
CA LEU A 216 -13.22 -4.02 0.31
C LEU A 216 -12.69 -3.22 1.51
N PHE A 217 -12.81 -3.75 2.74
CA PHE A 217 -12.27 -3.11 3.93
C PHE A 217 -10.76 -2.87 3.81
N THR A 218 -10.01 -3.84 3.29
CA THR A 218 -8.58 -3.70 3.00
C THR A 218 -8.34 -2.54 2.04
N ILE A 219 -8.99 -2.51 0.88
CA ILE A 219 -8.86 -1.41 -0.08
C ILE A 219 -9.12 -0.05 0.57
N CYS A 220 -10.20 0.05 1.36
CA CYS A 220 -10.58 1.27 2.06
C CYS A 220 -9.59 1.70 3.16
N SER A 221 -8.89 0.76 3.79
CA SER A 221 -7.99 1.03 4.92
C SER A 221 -6.54 1.24 4.53
N ILE A 222 -6.02 0.48 3.56
CA ILE A 222 -4.62 0.59 3.09
C ILE A 222 -4.48 1.40 1.80
N GLY A 223 -5.55 1.55 1.00
CA GLY A 223 -5.56 2.36 -0.22
C GLY A 223 -5.23 3.84 0.04
N PRO A 224 -5.96 4.56 0.90
CA PRO A 224 -5.66 5.96 1.21
C PRO A 224 -4.29 6.12 1.87
N ARG A 225 -3.84 5.11 2.63
CA ARG A 225 -2.49 5.07 3.19
C ARG A 225 -1.41 5.03 2.11
N ALA A 226 -1.61 4.26 1.05
CA ALA A 226 -0.71 4.24 -0.11
C ALA A 226 -0.67 5.63 -0.79
N TYR A 227 -1.83 6.28 -0.94
CA TYR A 227 -1.91 7.65 -1.47
C TYR A 227 -1.18 8.66 -0.58
N HIS A 228 -1.34 8.59 0.74
CA HIS A 228 -0.62 9.46 1.67
C HIS A 228 0.90 9.22 1.66
N HIS A 229 1.34 7.98 1.47
CA HIS A 229 2.76 7.70 1.28
C HIS A 229 3.27 8.30 -0.02
N HIS A 230 2.53 8.15 -1.12
CA HIS A 230 2.88 8.75 -2.40
C HIS A 230 2.95 10.28 -2.31
N SER A 231 1.96 10.94 -1.70
CA SER A 231 1.95 12.40 -1.56
C SER A 231 3.10 12.90 -0.69
N THR A 232 3.46 12.17 0.37
CA THR A 232 4.64 12.50 1.19
C THR A 232 5.93 12.36 0.39
N PHE A 233 6.11 11.26 -0.36
CA PHE A 233 7.29 11.09 -1.21
C PHE A 233 7.37 12.13 -2.33
N ALA A 234 6.23 12.52 -2.90
CA ALA A 234 6.14 13.59 -3.90
C ALA A 234 6.44 14.98 -3.33
N LEU A 235 6.24 15.19 -2.01
CA LEU A 235 6.61 16.41 -1.29
C LEU A 235 8.10 16.43 -0.90
N ASP A 236 8.67 15.28 -0.55
CA ASP A 236 10.09 15.13 -0.20
C ASP A 236 11.00 15.12 -1.46
N LEU A 237 10.44 14.81 -2.63
CA LEU A 237 11.06 15.05 -3.94
C LEU A 237 10.80 16.52 -4.34
N PRO A 238 11.81 17.31 -4.76
CA PRO A 238 11.60 18.71 -5.09
C PRO A 238 10.51 18.88 -6.18
N PHE A 239 9.57 19.77 -5.86
CA PHE A 239 8.27 20.08 -6.47
C PHE A 239 8.24 20.49 -7.96
N CYS A 240 9.24 20.14 -8.76
CA CYS A 240 9.33 20.59 -10.16
C CYS A 240 8.54 19.71 -11.15
N ALA A 241 8.20 18.47 -10.78
CA ALA A 241 7.51 17.54 -11.68
C ALA A 241 5.97 17.70 -11.69
N HIS A 242 5.36 18.10 -10.58
CA HIS A 242 3.90 18.00 -10.42
C HIS A 242 3.12 19.20 -11.00
N ARG A 243 3.68 20.42 -10.98
CA ARG A 243 2.95 21.63 -11.44
C ARG A 243 2.89 21.75 -12.96
N THR A 244 3.84 21.15 -13.67
CA THR A 244 3.92 21.16 -15.14
C THR A 244 2.90 20.20 -15.76
N LEU A 245 2.66 19.04 -15.12
CA LEU A 245 1.71 18.03 -15.60
C LEU A 245 0.26 18.53 -15.55
N HIS A 246 -0.12 19.27 -14.51
CA HIS A 246 -1.49 19.77 -14.34
C HIS A 246 -1.81 21.00 -15.22
N ARG A 247 -0.80 21.80 -15.63
CA ARG A 247 -1.00 22.89 -16.59
C ARG A 247 -1.03 22.39 -18.05
N LEU A 248 -0.27 21.35 -18.39
CA LEU A 248 -0.26 20.78 -19.74
C LEU A 248 -1.55 20.06 -20.12
N LEU A 249 -2.36 19.64 -19.13
CA LEU A 249 -3.69 19.04 -19.36
C LEU A 249 -4.82 20.09 -19.47
N GLN A 250 -4.54 21.38 -19.22
CA GLN A 250 -5.57 22.42 -19.11
C GLN A 250 -5.37 23.65 -20.00
N GLU A 251 -4.31 23.74 -20.81
CA GLU A 251 -4.23 24.84 -21.78
C GLU A 251 -5.10 24.56 -23.02
N PRO A 252 -6.10 25.41 -23.34
CA PRO A 252 -6.77 25.37 -24.63
C PRO A 252 -5.73 25.61 -25.71
N CYS A 253 -5.73 24.78 -26.76
CA CYS A 253 -4.83 24.89 -27.91
C CYS A 253 -4.98 26.28 -28.55
N ALA A 254 -4.13 27.24 -28.17
CA ALA A 254 -4.18 28.61 -28.66
C ALA A 254 -3.38 28.73 -29.97
N LYS A 255 -4.15 28.93 -31.05
CA LYS A 255 -3.81 29.56 -32.34
C LYS A 255 -2.52 29.06 -33.03
N MET A 256 -2.72 28.04 -33.86
CA MET A 256 -1.78 27.65 -34.90
C MET A 256 -1.82 28.70 -36.02
N ASP A 257 -0.68 29.33 -36.26
CA ASP A 257 -0.45 30.30 -37.32
C ASP A 257 -0.59 29.61 -38.69
N THR A 258 -1.59 30.04 -39.46
CA THR A 258 -1.94 29.49 -40.77
C THR A 258 -1.06 30.10 -41.83
N SER A 259 0.13 29.53 -42.04
CA SER A 259 0.90 29.75 -43.27
C SER A 259 1.67 28.50 -43.67
N LYS A 260 0.95 27.57 -44.31
CA LYS A 260 1.33 26.78 -45.50
C LYS A 260 0.37 25.60 -45.65
N ARG A 261 -0.32 25.58 -46.79
CA ARG A 261 -1.47 24.76 -47.16
C ARG A 261 -0.99 23.65 -48.10
N THR A 262 -1.40 22.39 -47.89
CA THR A 262 -1.92 21.48 -48.95
C THR A 262 -2.35 20.11 -48.39
N THR A 263 -3.67 19.90 -48.39
CA THR A 263 -4.42 18.71 -48.85
C THR A 263 -3.94 17.30 -48.50
N GLY A 264 -4.71 16.60 -47.65
CA GLY A 264 -4.71 15.14 -47.54
C GLY A 264 -5.10 14.66 -46.14
N ASN A 265 -6.34 14.22 -45.96
CA ASN A 265 -6.97 13.85 -44.69
C ASN A 265 -6.48 12.51 -44.13
N PRO A 266 -6.11 12.40 -42.83
CA PRO A 266 -6.28 11.14 -42.11
C PRO A 266 -7.12 11.29 -40.83
N LYS A 267 -8.04 10.35 -40.65
CA LYS A 267 -8.87 10.18 -39.43
C LYS A 267 -8.00 10.14 -38.16
N PRO A 268 -8.41 10.74 -37.04
CA PRO A 268 -7.61 10.67 -35.80
C PRO A 268 -7.74 9.29 -35.17
N VAL A 269 -6.65 8.53 -35.19
CA VAL A 269 -6.43 7.39 -34.30
C VAL A 269 -5.95 7.93 -32.96
N LEU A 270 -6.67 7.62 -31.88
CA LEU A 270 -6.34 8.00 -30.50
C LEU A 270 -5.07 7.25 -30.03
N PRO A 271 -3.97 7.91 -29.61
CA PRO A 271 -2.87 7.23 -28.95
C PRO A 271 -3.15 7.05 -27.45
N LYS A 272 -2.91 5.84 -26.96
CA LYS A 272 -3.01 5.43 -25.54
C LYS A 272 -2.04 6.22 -24.64
N PRO A 273 -2.36 6.45 -23.35
CA PRO A 273 -1.55 7.24 -22.45
C PRO A 273 -0.42 6.39 -21.84
N ALA A 274 0.72 6.32 -22.52
CA ALA A 274 1.96 5.83 -21.92
C ALA A 274 3.16 6.26 -22.77
N LEU A 275 3.68 7.47 -22.55
CA LEU A 275 5.10 7.82 -22.70
C LEU A 275 5.27 9.30 -22.35
N VAL A 276 5.84 9.61 -21.18
CA VAL A 276 6.32 10.97 -20.91
C VAL A 276 7.65 11.11 -21.64
N SER A 277 7.62 11.72 -22.83
CA SER A 277 8.76 11.81 -23.74
C SER A 277 9.79 12.87 -23.31
N HIS A 278 11.04 12.63 -23.70
CA HIS A 278 12.26 13.42 -23.50
C HIS A 278 12.08 14.96 -23.65
N LEU A 279 11.15 15.39 -24.49
CA LEU A 279 10.83 16.81 -24.75
C LEU A 279 10.28 17.53 -23.51
N LEU A 280 9.58 16.82 -22.61
CA LEU A 280 8.99 17.39 -21.40
C LEU A 280 10.06 17.76 -20.36
N LEU A 281 11.13 16.95 -20.29
CA LEU A 281 12.33 17.21 -19.47
C LEU A 281 13.13 18.41 -19.98
N VAL A 282 13.24 18.57 -21.31
CA VAL A 282 13.95 19.69 -21.93
C VAL A 282 13.24 21.03 -21.68
N SER A 283 11.90 21.06 -21.73
CA SER A 283 11.11 22.25 -21.44
C SER A 283 11.19 22.70 -19.98
N ILE A 284 11.20 21.75 -19.04
CA ILE A 284 11.39 22.03 -17.60
C ILE A 284 12.80 22.59 -17.33
N HIS A 285 13.82 22.08 -18.02
CA HIS A 285 15.21 22.51 -17.87
C HIS A 285 15.47 23.95 -18.40
N GLN A 286 14.69 24.43 -19.38
CA GLN A 286 14.81 25.80 -19.90
C GLN A 286 14.14 26.87 -19.02
N LYS A 287 13.12 26.51 -18.21
CA LYS A 287 12.42 27.44 -17.31
C LYS A 287 13.09 27.62 -15.94
N TRP A 288 13.88 26.64 -15.50
CA TRP A 288 14.60 26.63 -14.22
C TRP A 288 15.51 27.86 -13.94
N PRO A 289 16.20 28.49 -14.90
CA PRO A 289 17.07 29.64 -14.62
C PRO A 289 16.36 30.98 -14.43
N LYS A 290 15.07 31.08 -14.84
CA LYS A 290 14.36 32.37 -14.91
C LYS A 290 13.61 32.72 -13.63
N GLU A 291 13.31 31.75 -12.77
CA GLU A 291 12.63 31.95 -11.48
C GLU A 291 13.66 31.88 -10.34
N GLY A 292 14.45 32.95 -10.20
CA GLY A 292 15.64 33.02 -9.35
C GLY A 292 15.43 32.97 -7.84
N THR A 293 14.22 32.79 -7.32
CA THR A 293 13.96 32.78 -5.87
C THR A 293 12.68 32.02 -5.53
N VAL A 294 12.80 30.88 -4.85
CA VAL A 294 11.64 30.18 -4.28
C VAL A 294 11.38 30.73 -2.88
N VAL A 295 10.48 31.71 -2.79
CA VAL A 295 9.89 32.11 -1.51
C VAL A 295 8.77 31.11 -1.20
N ASN A 296 8.96 30.36 -0.12
CA ASN A 296 8.07 29.30 0.33
C ASN A 296 6.79 29.91 0.97
N TRP A 297 5.73 30.09 0.18
CA TRP A 297 4.46 30.67 0.64
C TRP A 297 3.48 29.66 1.28
N ARG A 298 3.98 28.52 1.78
CA ARG A 298 3.22 27.64 2.70
C ARG A 298 4.09 27.17 3.85
N GLN A 299 4.52 28.11 4.70
CA GLN A 299 4.95 27.75 6.05
C GLN A 299 3.73 27.31 6.87
N GLY A 300 3.41 26.02 6.83
CA GLY A 300 2.70 25.39 7.94
C GLY A 300 3.66 25.34 9.14
N HIS A 301 3.47 26.23 10.10
CA HIS A 301 4.17 26.16 11.39
C HIS A 301 3.95 24.79 12.03
N GLY A 302 5.03 24.15 12.49
CA GLY A 302 4.97 23.03 13.43
C GLY A 302 5.16 21.59 12.89
N ARG A 303 5.42 21.36 11.59
CA ARG A 303 5.72 20.00 11.11
C ARG A 303 7.22 19.64 11.26
N PRO A 304 7.58 18.52 11.92
CA PRO A 304 8.95 18.02 11.95
C PRO A 304 9.44 17.70 10.53
N ARG A 305 10.64 18.19 10.18
CA ARG A 305 11.24 17.98 8.86
C ARG A 305 11.79 16.55 8.74
N LEU A 306 11.45 15.87 7.64
CA LEU A 306 11.80 14.47 7.37
C LEU A 306 13.23 14.30 6.84
N ILE A 307 13.73 15.31 6.13
CA ILE A 307 15.13 15.41 5.73
C ILE A 307 15.78 16.44 6.66
N ASP A 308 16.86 16.06 7.33
CA ASP A 308 17.62 17.04 8.11
C ASP A 308 18.10 18.17 7.17
N ALA A 309 18.34 19.37 7.69
CA ALA A 309 18.77 20.51 6.85
C ALA A 309 20.07 20.21 6.05
N ARG A 310 20.76 19.12 6.36
CA ARG A 310 21.97 18.65 5.68
C ARG A 310 21.64 17.70 4.52
N GLY A 311 20.57 16.91 4.60
CA GLY A 311 20.05 16.05 3.55
C GLY A 311 19.36 16.85 2.45
N GLU A 312 18.66 17.94 2.79
CA GLU A 312 18.09 18.86 1.80
C GLU A 312 19.20 19.52 0.99
N ARG A 313 20.25 20.01 1.68
CA ARG A 313 21.43 20.57 1.03
C ARG A 313 22.18 19.55 0.16
N ARG A 314 22.12 18.26 0.51
CA ARG A 314 22.74 17.17 -0.28
C ARG A 314 21.92 16.80 -1.50
N LEU A 315 20.61 16.60 -1.35
CA LEU A 315 19.68 16.39 -2.47
C LEU A 315 19.76 17.58 -3.44
N ALA A 316 19.74 18.81 -2.94
CA ALA A 316 19.92 20.01 -3.75
C ALA A 316 21.28 20.08 -4.46
N ARG A 317 22.34 19.49 -3.88
CA ARG A 317 23.68 19.43 -4.48
C ARG A 317 23.75 18.37 -5.58
N VAL A 318 23.24 17.17 -5.31
CA VAL A 318 23.16 16.03 -6.25
C VAL A 318 22.33 16.40 -7.49
N VAL A 319 21.17 17.01 -7.28
CA VAL A 319 20.29 17.46 -8.37
C VAL A 319 20.95 18.60 -9.17
N ARG A 320 21.76 19.46 -8.53
CA ARG A 320 22.53 20.51 -9.23
C ARG A 320 23.71 19.95 -10.03
N SER A 321 24.40 18.94 -9.50
CA SER A 321 25.59 18.35 -10.13
C SER A 321 25.25 17.39 -11.26
N ASN A 322 24.08 16.75 -11.23
CA ASN A 322 23.75 15.68 -12.17
C ASN A 322 22.38 15.92 -12.86
N ARG A 323 22.32 16.93 -13.74
CA ARG A 323 21.08 17.42 -14.38
C ARG A 323 20.35 16.43 -15.30
N ARG A 324 20.95 15.28 -15.59
CA ARG A 324 20.37 14.20 -16.41
C ARG A 324 20.14 12.90 -15.62
N ALA A 325 20.43 12.91 -14.32
CA ALA A 325 20.27 11.73 -13.49
C ALA A 325 18.79 11.35 -13.37
N THR A 326 18.51 10.07 -13.59
CA THR A 326 17.19 9.51 -13.29
C THR A 326 16.89 9.64 -11.79
N VAL A 327 15.62 9.54 -11.41
CA VAL A 327 15.22 9.51 -9.99
C VAL A 327 15.93 8.34 -9.26
N ALA A 328 16.29 7.28 -9.99
CA ALA A 328 17.06 6.14 -9.47
C ALA A 328 18.47 6.52 -9.07
N GLN A 329 19.19 7.18 -9.98
CA GLN A 329 20.55 7.65 -9.73
C GLN A 329 20.59 8.72 -8.62
N THR A 330 19.64 9.66 -8.63
CA THR A 330 19.52 10.70 -7.59
C THR A 330 19.28 10.10 -6.20
N ALA A 331 18.37 9.12 -6.10
CA ALA A 331 18.09 8.45 -4.84
C ALA A 331 19.30 7.64 -4.33
N GLN A 332 20.05 7.00 -5.24
CA GLN A 332 21.25 6.23 -4.89
C GLN A 332 22.36 7.12 -4.34
N GLU A 333 22.63 8.27 -4.94
CA GLU A 333 23.63 9.23 -4.45
C GLU A 333 23.24 9.83 -3.09
N VAL A 334 21.95 10.12 -2.88
CA VAL A 334 21.44 10.64 -1.61
C VAL A 334 21.55 9.60 -0.50
N ASN A 335 21.20 8.34 -0.78
CA ASN A 335 21.32 7.23 0.16
C ASN A 335 22.80 6.93 0.49
N ALA A 336 23.68 6.90 -0.52
CA ALA A 336 25.13 6.69 -0.34
C ALA A 336 25.78 7.77 0.55
N GLY A 337 25.30 9.01 0.47
CA GLY A 337 25.74 10.10 1.34
C GLY A 337 25.27 9.97 2.80
N SER A 338 24.22 9.18 3.05
CA SER A 338 23.75 8.86 4.41
C SER A 338 24.60 7.77 5.07
N ASP A 339 25.12 6.82 4.30
CA ASP A 339 25.94 5.70 4.80
C ASP A 339 27.40 6.06 5.08
N ARG A 340 27.93 7.16 4.51
CA ARG A 340 29.28 7.69 4.82
C ARG A 340 29.41 8.34 6.22
N LYS A 341 28.39 8.21 7.07
CA LYS A 341 28.49 8.53 8.50
C LYS A 341 28.75 7.24 9.28
N VAL A 342 29.99 6.75 9.19
CA VAL A 342 30.66 5.98 10.25
C VAL A 342 31.90 6.76 10.61
#